data_AF-T0RFV2-F1
#
_entry.id   AF-T0RFV2-F1
#
_cell.length_a   1.000
_cell.length_b   1.000
_cell.length_c   1.000
_cell.angle_alpha   90.00
_cell.angle_beta   90.00
_cell.angle_gamma   90.00
#
_symmetry.space_group_name_H-M   'P 1'
#
loop_
_entity.id
_entity.type
_entity.pdbx_description
1 polymer ?
#
loop_
_entity_poly.entity_id
_entity_poly.type
_entity_poly.pdbx_seq_one_letter_code
_entity_poly.pdbx_strand_id
1 'polypeptide(L)'
;MNKLSYIIILVFAHLLFSSCIKTETISDFECEEIAMKDFKGLPSYGKVFKENCMERDLVYSRQKCQLAFNDLIYGKGLVEIKKTYGERIINCFNERELEKYAPPTKLK
;
A
#
# COMPACT_ATOMS: atom_id res chain seq x y z
N MET A 1 20.77 -42.28 -34.88
CA MET A 1 20.26 -41.02 -34.29
C MET A 1 20.90 -39.86 -35.03
N ASN A 2 20.09 -39.10 -35.78
CA ASN A 2 20.60 -38.11 -36.72
C ASN A 2 20.88 -36.79 -36.00
N LYS A 3 21.99 -36.11 -36.33
CA LYS A 3 22.34 -34.79 -35.77
C LYS A 3 21.18 -33.78 -35.88
N LEU A 4 20.36 -33.92 -36.92
CA LEU A 4 19.16 -33.12 -37.15
C LEU A 4 18.07 -33.33 -36.08
N SER A 5 17.88 -34.56 -35.61
CA SER A 5 16.91 -34.87 -34.54
C SER A 5 17.34 -34.29 -33.18
N TYR A 6 18.65 -34.20 -32.92
CA TYR A 6 19.18 -33.64 -31.67
C TYR A 6 18.97 -32.12 -31.57
N ILE A 7 19.12 -31.41 -32.69
CA ILE A 7 18.89 -29.95 -32.78
C ILE A 7 17.42 -29.63 -32.55
N ILE A 8 16.49 -30.42 -33.10
CA ILE A 8 15.04 -30.20 -32.93
C ILE A 8 14.63 -30.38 -31.46
N ILE A 9 15.18 -31.38 -30.77
CA ILE A 9 14.92 -31.61 -29.34
C ILE A 9 15.49 -30.46 -28.47
N LEU A 10 16.68 -29.95 -28.80
CA LEU A 10 17.28 -28.81 -28.09
C LEU A 10 16.48 -27.50 -28.25
N VAL A 11 15.94 -27.24 -29.45
CA VAL A 11 15.10 -26.05 -29.70
C VAL A 11 13.76 -26.16 -28.98
N PHE A 12 13.13 -27.34 -28.96
CA PHE A 12 11.87 -27.56 -28.25
C PHE A 12 12.03 -27.48 -26.72
N ALA A 13 13.20 -27.86 -26.19
CA ALA A 13 13.52 -27.75 -24.77
C ALA A 13 13.69 -26.29 -24.31
N HIS A 14 14.19 -25.38 -25.16
CA HIS A 14 14.30 -23.96 -24.79
C HIS A 14 12.97 -23.21 -24.78
N LEU A 15 11.97 -23.64 -25.55
CA LEU A 15 10.64 -23.04 -25.57
C LEU A 15 9.79 -23.36 -24.33
N LEU A 16 10.22 -24.31 -23.47
CA LEU A 16 9.50 -24.70 -22.24
C LEU A 16 9.99 -23.98 -20.98
N PHE A 17 11.06 -23.17 -21.06
CA PHE A 17 11.60 -22.42 -19.92
C PHE A 17 11.15 -20.96 -19.85
N SER A 18 10.32 -20.47 -20.76
CA SER A 18 9.62 -19.18 -20.61
C SER A 18 8.45 -19.30 -19.63
N SER A 19 8.67 -19.94 -18.48
CA SER A 19 7.74 -19.93 -17.36
C SER A 19 7.70 -18.52 -16.80
N CYS A 20 6.71 -17.77 -17.27
CA CYS A 20 5.98 -16.69 -16.63
C CYS A 20 6.50 -16.35 -15.21
N ILE A 21 7.49 -15.46 -15.10
CA ILE A 21 7.67 -14.68 -13.88
C ILE A 21 6.42 -13.82 -13.78
N LYS A 22 5.46 -14.24 -12.96
CA LYS A 22 4.41 -13.35 -12.48
C LYS A 22 5.10 -12.36 -11.55
N THR A 23 5.60 -11.27 -12.10
CA THR A 23 5.74 -10.05 -11.32
C THR A 23 4.32 -9.68 -10.90
N GLU A 24 3.91 -10.05 -9.70
CA GLU A 24 2.71 -9.47 -9.09
C GLU A 24 2.97 -7.97 -8.99
N THR A 25 2.42 -7.22 -9.94
CA THR A 25 2.50 -5.78 -9.94
C THR A 25 1.63 -5.29 -8.79
N ILE A 26 2.27 -4.77 -7.74
CA ILE A 26 1.57 -4.14 -6.62
C ILE A 26 0.64 -3.07 -7.19
N SER A 27 -0.63 -3.14 -6.81
CA SER A 27 -1.67 -2.19 -7.23
C SER A 27 -1.56 -0.87 -6.46
N ASP A 28 -2.19 0.19 -6.97
CA ASP A 28 -2.25 1.47 -6.27
C ASP A 28 -2.95 1.35 -4.91
N PHE A 29 -3.99 0.51 -4.84
CA PHE A 29 -4.70 0.22 -3.60
C PHE A 29 -3.77 -0.40 -2.54
N GLU A 30 -2.93 -1.36 -2.93
CA GLU A 30 -1.95 -1.96 -2.03
C GLU A 30 -0.85 -0.95 -1.64
N CYS A 31 -0.44 -0.10 -2.57
CA CYS A 31 0.50 0.96 -2.26
C CYS A 31 -0.06 1.98 -1.25
N GLU A 32 -1.35 2.29 -1.32
CA GLU A 32 -2.03 3.09 -0.29
C GLU A 32 -2.03 2.39 1.07
N GLU A 33 -2.30 1.08 1.12
CA GLU A 33 -2.21 0.33 2.37
C GLU A 33 -0.81 0.33 2.96
N ILE A 34 0.20 0.13 2.11
CA ILE A 34 1.61 0.18 2.51
C ILE A 34 1.95 1.59 3.01
N ALA A 35 1.51 2.66 2.35
CA ALA A 35 1.73 4.04 2.77
C ALA A 35 1.12 4.34 4.15
N MET A 36 -0.12 3.90 4.39
CA MET A 36 -0.78 4.08 5.69
C MET A 36 -0.08 3.28 6.79
N LYS A 37 0.39 2.06 6.49
CA LYS A 37 1.16 1.22 7.44
C LYS A 37 2.55 1.78 7.72
N ASP A 38 3.21 2.36 6.73
CA ASP A 38 4.48 3.10 6.91
C ASP A 38 4.28 4.35 7.77
N PHE A 39 3.19 5.10 7.57
CA PHE A 39 2.86 6.26 8.39
C PHE A 39 2.68 5.87 9.88
N LYS A 40 2.07 4.72 10.15
CA LYS A 40 1.94 4.15 11.52
C LYS A 40 3.28 3.75 12.16
N GLY A 41 4.38 3.78 11.42
CA GLY A 41 5.70 3.39 11.89
C GLY A 41 5.90 1.88 11.97
N LEU A 42 5.18 1.08 11.16
CA LEU A 42 5.37 -0.37 11.13
C LEU A 42 6.70 -0.72 10.44
N PRO A 43 7.65 -1.40 11.14
CA PRO A 43 9.08 -1.44 10.77
C PRO A 43 9.45 -2.17 9.47
N SER A 44 8.50 -2.78 8.75
CA SER A 44 8.72 -3.40 7.43
C SER A 44 8.18 -2.58 6.26
N TYR A 45 7.18 -1.72 6.49
CA TYR A 45 6.43 -1.10 5.40
C TYR A 45 7.14 0.07 4.76
N GLY A 46 8.02 0.76 5.48
CA GLY A 46 8.79 1.88 4.91
C GLY A 46 9.77 1.46 3.83
N LYS A 47 10.38 0.27 3.95
CA LYS A 47 11.22 -0.29 2.89
C LYS A 47 10.39 -0.66 1.67
N VAL A 48 9.29 -1.39 1.89
CA VAL A 48 8.37 -1.81 0.82
C VAL A 48 7.79 -0.59 0.09
N PHE A 49 7.43 0.46 0.81
CA PHE A 49 6.91 1.70 0.23
C PHE A 49 7.93 2.36 -0.70
N LYS A 50 9.18 2.51 -0.23
CA LYS A 50 10.26 3.10 -1.03
C LYS A 50 10.57 2.31 -2.30
N GLU A 51 10.55 0.99 -2.20
CA GLU A 51 10.90 0.11 -3.32
C GLU A 51 9.79 -0.02 -4.38
N ASN A 52 8.52 0.12 -4.00
CA ASN A 52 7.40 -0.27 -4.87
C ASN A 52 6.37 0.83 -5.15
N CYS A 53 6.34 1.89 -4.34
CA CYS A 53 5.21 2.82 -4.29
C CYS A 53 5.60 4.31 -4.27
N MET A 54 6.87 4.65 -4.10
CA MET A 54 7.32 6.03 -3.86
C MET A 54 7.00 7.01 -5.01
N GLU A 55 6.99 6.54 -6.25
CA GLU A 55 6.74 7.37 -7.44
C GLU A 55 5.24 7.47 -7.80
N ARG A 56 4.36 6.81 -7.04
CA ARG A 56 2.93 6.77 -7.35
C ARG A 56 2.19 7.95 -6.74
N ASP A 57 1.20 8.46 -7.47
CA ASP A 57 0.26 9.43 -6.94
C ASP A 57 -0.86 8.71 -6.16
N LEU A 58 -0.72 8.66 -4.84
CA LEU A 58 -1.60 7.88 -3.96
C LEU A 58 -2.66 8.77 -3.31
N VAL A 59 -3.92 8.33 -3.33
CA VAL A 59 -5.03 9.06 -2.68
C VAL A 59 -4.84 9.14 -1.17
N TYR A 60 -4.25 8.10 -0.57
CA TYR A 60 -3.91 8.05 0.86
C TYR A 60 -2.40 8.12 1.07
N SER A 61 -1.80 9.25 0.68
CA SER A 61 -0.38 9.52 0.88
C SER A 61 -0.02 9.78 2.34
N ARG A 62 1.28 9.64 2.67
CA ARG A 62 1.83 9.98 3.98
C ARG A 62 1.50 11.41 4.41
N GLN A 63 1.56 12.36 3.47
CA GLN A 63 1.20 13.76 3.72
C GLN A 63 -0.29 13.90 4.09
N LYS A 64 -1.18 13.21 3.38
CA LYS A 64 -2.61 13.24 3.70
C LYS A 64 -2.92 12.63 5.06
N CYS A 65 -2.27 11.50 5.40
CA CYS A 65 -2.34 10.93 6.74
C CYS A 65 -1.89 11.94 7.81
N GLN A 66 -0.79 12.67 7.57
CA GLN A 66 -0.30 13.69 8.49
C GLN A 66 -1.30 14.86 8.67
N LEU A 67 -1.89 15.36 7.58
CA LEU A 67 -2.90 16.43 7.66
C LEU A 67 -4.13 15.97 8.44
N ALA A 68 -4.62 14.77 8.16
CA ALA A 68 -5.75 14.19 8.88
C ALA A 68 -5.44 13.94 10.36
N PHE A 69 -4.20 13.53 10.69
CA PHE A 69 -3.76 13.36 12.07
C PHE A 69 -3.68 14.68 12.82
N ASN A 70 -3.21 15.75 12.17
CA ASN A 70 -3.21 17.09 12.77
C ASN A 70 -4.64 17.54 13.10
N ASP A 71 -5.58 17.38 12.16
CA ASP A 71 -7.00 17.67 12.39
C ASP A 71 -7.57 16.86 13.56
N LEU A 72 -7.19 15.58 13.68
CA LEU A 72 -7.57 14.73 14.80
C LEU A 72 -7.04 15.27 16.13
N ILE A 73 -5.75 15.65 16.20
CA ILE A 73 -5.13 16.24 17.39
C ILE A 73 -5.80 17.58 17.76
N TYR A 74 -6.20 18.39 16.77
CA TYR A 74 -6.92 19.65 16.99
C TYR A 74 -8.39 19.46 17.37
N GLY A 75 -8.84 18.21 17.57
CA GLY A 75 -10.16 17.90 18.12
C GLY A 75 -11.27 17.88 17.06
N LYS A 76 -10.93 17.78 15.78
CA LYS A 76 -11.90 17.55 14.70
C LYS A 76 -12.51 16.15 14.87
N GLY A 77 -13.82 16.03 14.62
CA GLY A 77 -14.53 14.76 14.78
C GLY A 77 -14.17 13.76 13.68
N LEU A 78 -14.21 12.45 13.97
CA LEU A 78 -13.89 11.42 12.98
C LEU A 78 -14.81 11.46 11.75
N VAL A 79 -16.09 11.79 11.92
CA VAL A 79 -17.05 11.96 10.81
C VAL A 79 -16.58 13.06 9.85
N GLU A 80 -16.13 14.19 10.40
CA GLU A 80 -15.67 15.33 9.62
C GLU A 80 -14.32 15.05 8.95
N ILE A 81 -13.43 14.33 9.64
CA ILE A 81 -12.14 13.86 9.10
C ILE A 81 -12.38 12.92 7.92
N LYS A 82 -13.27 11.92 8.04
CA LYS A 82 -13.63 11.02 6.94
C LYS A 82 -14.23 11.76 5.75
N LYS A 83 -15.13 12.72 6.00
CA LYS A 83 -15.71 13.57 4.96
C LYS A 83 -14.65 14.39 4.23
N THR A 84 -13.63 14.87 4.94
CA THR A 84 -12.57 15.74 4.38
C THR A 84 -11.53 14.93 3.60
N TYR A 85 -11.07 13.80 4.15
CA TYR A 85 -9.90 13.07 3.67
C TYR A 85 -10.23 11.70 3.05
N GLY A 86 -11.48 11.27 3.08
CA GLY A 86 -11.96 9.99 2.57
C GLY A 86 -12.15 8.94 3.67
N GLU A 87 -13.03 7.97 3.43
CA GLU A 87 -13.43 6.98 4.44
C GLU A 87 -12.28 6.15 5.00
N ARG A 88 -11.29 5.78 4.16
CA ARG A 88 -10.16 4.95 4.60
C ARG A 88 -9.10 5.73 5.37
N ILE A 89 -9.24 7.04 5.56
CA ILE A 89 -8.24 7.85 6.28
C ILE A 89 -8.05 7.40 7.73
N ILE A 90 -9.08 6.79 8.33
CA ILE A 90 -8.99 6.21 9.67
C ILE A 90 -7.91 5.13 9.76
N ASN A 91 -7.58 4.49 8.63
CA ASN A 91 -6.55 3.46 8.57
C ASN A 91 -5.14 4.04 8.63
N CYS A 92 -4.96 5.37 8.62
CA CYS A 92 -3.70 6.02 8.96
C CYS A 92 -3.44 6.00 10.48
N PHE A 93 -4.48 5.93 11.32
CA PHE A 93 -4.36 6.07 12.77
C PHE A 93 -4.28 4.71 13.45
N ASN A 94 -3.51 4.63 14.54
CA ASN A 94 -3.51 3.47 15.43
C ASN A 94 -4.57 3.62 16.54
N GLU A 95 -4.89 2.50 17.19
CA GLU A 95 -5.93 2.46 18.22
C GLU A 95 -5.66 3.44 19.37
N ARG A 96 -4.40 3.54 19.81
CA ARG A 96 -3.99 4.48 20.89
C ARG A 96 -4.20 5.95 20.50
N GLU A 97 -3.95 6.31 19.24
CA GLU A 97 -4.21 7.65 18.71
C GLU A 97 -5.70 7.95 18.67
N LEU A 98 -6.50 6.98 18.24
CA LEU A 98 -7.96 7.12 18.21
C LEU A 98 -8.52 7.26 19.64
N GLU A 99 -8.11 6.41 20.58
CA GLU A 99 -8.53 6.51 21.99
C GLU A 99 -8.16 7.86 22.61
N LYS A 100 -6.97 8.38 22.28
CA LYS A 100 -6.47 9.63 22.86
C LYS A 100 -7.12 10.87 22.25
N TYR A 101 -7.36 10.87 20.95
CA TYR A 101 -7.71 12.09 20.20
C TYR A 101 -9.09 12.06 19.54
N ALA A 102 -9.75 10.91 19.45
CA ALA A 102 -11.14 10.79 18.98
C ALA A 102 -12.11 10.70 20.16
N PRO A 103 -12.58 11.83 20.73
CA PRO A 103 -13.51 11.79 21.85
C PRO A 103 -14.83 11.09 21.45
N PRO A 104 -15.42 10.27 22.35
CA PRO A 104 -16.62 9.47 22.05
C PRO A 104 -17.86 10.32 21.71
N THR A 105 -17.84 11.62 22.01
CA THR A 105 -18.96 12.54 21.82
C THR A 105 -19.11 13.11 20.41
N LYS A 106 -18.23 12.77 19.46
CA LYS A 106 -18.28 13.27 18.06
C LYS A 106 -18.44 12.17 17.00
N LEU A 107 -19.14 11.09 17.36
CA LEU A 107 -19.57 9.99 16.47
C LEU A 107 -21.02 10.14 15.99
N LYS A 108 -21.70 11.24 16.32
CA LYS A 108 -23.05 11.57 15.85
C LYS A 108 -23.03 12.45 14.62
#